data_AF-A0A9E6B5U6-F1
#
_entry.id   AF-A0A9E6B5U6-F1
#
_cell.length_a   1.000
_cell.length_b   1.000
_cell.length_c   1.000
_cell.angle_alpha   90.00
_cell.angle_beta   90.00
_cell.angle_gamma   90.00
#
_symmetry.space_group_name_H-M   'P 1'
#
loop_
_entity.id
_entity.type
_entity.pdbx_description
1 polymer ?
#
loop_
_entity_poly.entity_id
_entity_poly.type
_entity_poly.pdbx_seq_one_letter_code
_entity_poly.pdbx_strand_id
1 'polypeptide(L)'
;MDGRRRVDAPPDPEIDGIRRRLGRIRSDAEQRRCRNPIVFRRDLPVATPARPRRLVAGGLVRLEDEVAGVARPCPQGGAAYVIERRFDGSCETWGALCGEFRTHLQDAGSPIRRLIAASCGLDGVRPDDVLFVDLETTGLAGTPLFLIGTMACEGGALVVRQFFARDYSEERPVIAHFAEAAGGRGLLVSFNGKSFDLPYVRVRAAAVGVPFAPDPAHLDLLHVCRRIWRDVLPNCRLQTLERRICGRVRTADIPGSEIPEAYHEYVRTGNALEMLDVLEHNRQDLLTLAELMVRLPPPEAG
;
A
#
# COMPACT_ATOMS: atom_id res chain seq x y z
N MET A 1 33.12 34.84 -0.88
CA MET A 1 32.71 33.51 -1.37
C MET A 1 31.51 33.08 -0.55
N ASP A 2 30.42 32.83 -1.25
CA ASP A 2 29.01 32.94 -0.83
C ASP A 2 28.57 31.76 0.07
N GLY A 3 28.10 32.08 1.28
CA GLY A 3 27.53 31.14 2.24
C GLY A 3 26.01 31.20 2.20
N ARG A 4 25.38 30.25 1.51
CA ARG A 4 23.91 30.12 1.49
C ARG A 4 23.45 29.18 2.59
N ARG A 5 22.88 29.78 3.65
CA ARG A 5 22.05 29.09 4.64
C ARG A 5 20.84 28.48 3.94
N ARG A 6 20.57 27.19 4.15
CA ARG A 6 19.27 26.60 3.83
C ARG A 6 18.21 27.31 4.67
N VAL A 7 17.26 27.94 4.00
CA VAL A 7 16.06 28.50 4.63
C VAL A 7 15.07 27.34 4.73
N ASP A 8 14.75 26.92 5.95
CA ASP A 8 13.67 25.97 6.19
C ASP A 8 12.38 26.54 5.58
N ALA A 9 11.71 25.74 4.76
CA ALA A 9 10.39 26.10 4.25
C ALA A 9 9.45 26.30 5.45
N PRO A 10 8.67 27.39 5.50
CA PRO A 10 7.77 27.64 6.62
C PRO A 10 6.74 26.50 6.73
N PRO A 11 6.36 26.10 7.94
CA PRO A 11 5.35 25.07 8.14
C PRO A 11 4.04 25.47 7.46
N ASP A 12 3.44 24.52 6.73
CA ASP A 12 2.16 24.73 6.07
C ASP A 12 1.09 25.10 7.11
N PRO A 13 0.53 26.33 7.07
CA PRO A 13 -0.42 26.81 8.07
C PRO A 13 -1.71 25.97 8.10
N GLU A 14 -2.01 25.20 7.06
CA GLU A 14 -3.16 24.29 7.00
C GLU A 14 -2.92 23.01 7.82
N ILE A 15 -1.70 22.45 7.80
CA ILE A 15 -1.32 21.24 8.55
C ILE A 15 -1.24 21.52 10.06
N ASP A 16 -0.64 22.64 10.45
CA ASP A 16 -0.63 23.07 11.86
C ASP A 16 -2.02 23.55 12.32
N GLY A 17 -2.84 24.05 11.40
CA GLY A 17 -4.25 24.31 11.62
C GLY A 17 -5.04 23.03 11.95
N ILE A 18 -4.76 21.94 11.24
CA ILE A 18 -5.36 20.62 11.49
C ILE A 18 -4.86 20.06 12.83
N ARG A 19 -3.56 20.12 13.14
CA ARG A 19 -3.02 19.68 14.45
C ARG A 19 -3.65 20.44 15.62
N ARG A 20 -3.81 21.77 15.49
CA ARG A 20 -4.47 22.61 16.51
C ARG A 20 -5.97 22.36 16.61
N ARG A 21 -6.67 22.10 15.49
CA ARG A 21 -8.09 21.69 15.50
C ARG A 21 -8.29 20.30 16.09
N LEU A 22 -7.41 19.35 15.82
CA LEU A 22 -7.45 18.00 16.40
C LEU A 22 -7.27 18.05 17.93
N GLY A 23 -6.44 18.96 18.43
CA GLY A 23 -6.31 19.21 19.88
C GLY A 23 -7.58 19.79 20.52
N ARG A 24 -8.28 20.72 19.87
CA ARG A 24 -9.51 21.36 20.40
C ARG A 24 -10.78 20.53 20.22
N ILE A 25 -10.90 19.76 19.15
CA ILE A 25 -12.08 18.91 18.91
C ILE A 25 -12.10 17.72 19.89
N ARG A 26 -10.92 17.25 20.35
CA ARG A 26 -10.81 16.21 21.38
C ARG A 26 -11.33 16.67 22.75
N SER A 27 -11.05 17.90 23.18
CA SER A 27 -11.60 18.44 24.43
C SER A 27 -13.12 18.61 24.40
N ASP A 28 -13.68 18.88 23.21
CA ASP A 28 -15.12 19.04 23.03
C ASP A 28 -15.87 17.70 22.87
N ALA A 29 -15.20 16.66 22.33
CA ALA A 29 -15.75 15.33 22.15
C ALA A 29 -15.85 14.53 23.47
N GLU A 30 -14.94 14.75 24.42
CA GLU A 30 -15.03 14.18 25.78
C GLU A 30 -16.31 14.61 26.52
N GLN A 31 -16.83 15.81 26.21
CA GLN A 31 -18.06 16.35 26.80
C GLN A 31 -19.35 15.81 26.14
N ARG A 32 -19.28 15.20 24.95
CA ARG A 32 -20.45 14.81 24.13
C ARG A 32 -20.69 13.31 24.04
N ARG A 33 -20.18 12.52 25.00
CA ARG A 33 -20.53 11.09 25.17
C ARG A 33 -22.01 10.91 25.47
N CYS A 34 -22.87 10.95 24.45
CA CYS A 34 -24.19 10.32 24.47
C CYS A 34 -24.85 10.32 23.08
N ARG A 35 -25.26 9.12 22.65
CA ARG A 35 -26.29 8.81 21.65
C ARG A 35 -25.92 8.92 20.16
N ASN A 36 -25.46 7.81 19.58
CA ASN A 36 -26.28 7.03 18.62
C ASN A 36 -25.50 5.80 18.10
N PRO A 37 -26.18 4.65 17.88
CA PRO A 37 -25.54 3.47 17.29
C PRO A 37 -25.26 3.69 15.80
N ILE A 38 -24.08 3.28 15.35
CA ILE A 38 -23.65 3.40 13.96
C ILE A 38 -24.31 2.28 13.14
N VAL A 39 -25.19 2.67 12.22
CA VAL A 39 -25.76 1.81 11.18
C VAL A 39 -24.74 1.64 10.05
N PHE A 40 -24.45 0.41 9.64
CA PHE A 40 -23.67 0.11 8.44
C PHE A 40 -24.41 0.64 7.21
N ARG A 41 -23.94 1.75 6.61
CA ARG A 41 -24.23 2.05 5.20
C ARG A 41 -23.07 1.59 4.34
N ARG A 42 -23.38 0.63 3.47
CA ARG A 42 -22.55 0.12 2.40
C ARG A 42 -22.66 1.13 1.26
N ASP A 43 -21.86 2.19 1.30
CA ASP A 43 -21.77 3.10 0.15
C ASP A 43 -21.01 2.38 -0.96
N LEU A 44 -21.78 1.76 -1.88
CA LEU A 44 -21.31 1.33 -3.19
C LEU A 44 -20.56 2.50 -3.85
N PRO A 45 -19.46 2.25 -4.58
CA PRO A 45 -18.75 3.32 -5.27
C PRO A 45 -19.73 4.04 -6.21
N VAL A 46 -19.85 5.37 -6.03
CA VAL A 46 -20.50 6.24 -7.01
C VAL A 46 -19.70 6.09 -8.30
N ALA A 47 -20.38 5.71 -9.39
CA ALA A 47 -19.75 5.59 -10.71
C ALA A 47 -18.98 6.88 -11.02
N THR A 48 -17.66 6.78 -11.07
CA THR A 48 -16.82 7.89 -11.52
C THR A 48 -16.97 7.94 -13.04
N PRO A 49 -17.18 9.12 -13.66
CA PRO A 49 -17.25 9.20 -15.11
C PRO A 49 -15.97 8.61 -15.70
N ALA A 50 -16.13 7.70 -16.67
CA ALA A 50 -15.02 6.98 -17.29
C ALA A 50 -13.97 7.96 -17.80
N ARG A 51 -12.70 7.75 -17.43
CA ARG A 51 -11.60 8.55 -17.94
C ARG A 51 -11.54 8.38 -19.46
N PRO A 52 -11.38 9.45 -20.26
CA PRO A 52 -11.12 9.29 -21.68
C PRO A 52 -9.84 8.45 -21.83
N ARG A 53 -9.93 7.30 -22.51
CA ARG A 53 -8.79 6.43 -22.78
C ARG A 53 -7.63 7.26 -23.31
N ARG A 54 -6.43 7.09 -22.75
CA ARG A 54 -5.22 7.71 -23.31
C ARG A 54 -4.97 7.08 -24.69
N LEU A 55 -5.43 7.76 -25.72
CA LEU A 55 -5.00 7.50 -27.09
C LEU A 55 -3.67 8.22 -27.27
N VAL A 56 -2.57 7.49 -27.23
CA VAL A 56 -1.28 8.04 -27.68
C VAL A 56 -1.36 8.13 -29.20
N ALA A 57 -0.93 9.25 -29.78
CA ALA A 57 -0.76 9.42 -31.21
C ALA A 57 0.45 8.62 -31.77
N GLY A 58 0.79 7.49 -31.13
CA GLY A 58 2.00 6.70 -31.32
C GLY A 58 1.70 5.25 -30.94
N GLY A 59 2.43 4.32 -31.58
CA GLY A 59 2.13 2.89 -31.63
C GLY A 59 2.07 2.13 -30.30
N LEU A 60 2.09 0.80 -30.41
CA LEU A 60 2.03 -0.13 -29.28
C LEU A 60 3.10 0.18 -28.22
N VAL A 61 2.67 0.51 -27.00
CA VAL A 61 3.56 0.65 -25.83
C VAL A 61 3.78 -0.74 -25.25
N ARG A 62 5.02 -1.25 -25.28
CA ARG A 62 5.36 -2.53 -24.66
C ARG A 62 5.77 -2.31 -23.21
N LEU A 63 5.39 -3.25 -22.34
CA LEU A 63 5.68 -3.14 -20.91
C LEU A 63 7.20 -3.12 -20.65
N GLU A 64 7.93 -4.01 -21.32
CA GLU A 64 9.36 -4.21 -21.12
C GLU A 64 10.21 -3.01 -21.58
N ASP A 65 9.68 -2.18 -22.48
CA ASP A 65 10.36 -0.97 -22.97
C ASP A 65 10.23 0.19 -21.96
N GLU A 66 9.15 0.21 -21.17
CA GLU A 66 8.81 1.31 -20.25
C GLU A 66 9.15 1.00 -18.79
N VAL A 67 9.12 -0.28 -18.40
CA VAL A 67 9.33 -0.70 -17.02
C VAL A 67 10.38 -1.79 -16.95
N ALA A 68 11.56 -1.44 -16.46
CA ALA A 68 12.63 -2.39 -16.20
C ALA A 68 12.18 -3.46 -15.19
N GLY A 69 12.25 -4.72 -15.61
CA GLY A 69 11.90 -5.88 -14.82
C GLY A 69 12.55 -7.13 -15.39
N VAL A 70 12.42 -8.23 -14.65
CA VAL A 70 13.01 -9.53 -15.02
C VAL A 70 11.92 -10.58 -15.01
N ALA A 71 11.82 -11.34 -16.09
CA ALA A 71 11.01 -12.55 -16.11
C ALA A 71 11.65 -13.60 -15.18
N ARG A 72 11.08 -13.76 -13.97
CA ARG A 72 11.62 -14.65 -12.95
C ARG A 72 10.91 -16.00 -13.06
N PRO A 73 11.62 -17.07 -13.43
CA PRO A 73 11.03 -18.39 -13.56
C PRO A 73 10.53 -18.90 -12.22
N CYS A 74 9.45 -19.67 -12.26
CA CYS A 74 8.86 -20.35 -11.12
C CYS A 74 9.22 -21.84 -11.21
N PRO A 75 9.70 -22.50 -10.14
CA PRO A 75 9.97 -23.94 -10.14
C PRO A 75 8.77 -24.79 -10.58
N GLN A 76 7.56 -24.29 -10.34
CA GLN A 76 6.28 -24.92 -10.70
C GLN A 76 5.84 -24.63 -12.15
N GLY A 77 6.70 -23.98 -12.96
CA GLY A 77 6.47 -23.65 -14.36
C GLY A 77 6.01 -22.20 -14.58
N GLY A 78 6.35 -21.67 -15.76
CA GLY A 78 6.09 -20.27 -16.13
C GLY A 78 7.07 -19.27 -15.51
N ALA A 79 6.81 -17.98 -15.72
CA ALA A 79 7.55 -16.88 -15.11
C ALA A 79 6.59 -15.76 -14.73
N ALA A 80 6.95 -14.98 -13.71
CA ALA A 80 6.31 -13.69 -13.45
C ALA A 80 7.25 -12.58 -13.90
N TYR A 81 6.71 -11.46 -14.38
CA TYR A 81 7.51 -10.27 -14.59
C TYR A 81 7.71 -9.56 -13.25
N VAL A 82 8.96 -9.47 -12.79
CA VAL A 82 9.31 -8.90 -11.48
C VAL A 82 9.94 -7.54 -11.68
N ILE A 83 9.25 -6.51 -11.18
CA ILE A 83 9.72 -5.13 -11.21
C ILE A 83 10.23 -4.79 -9.80
N GLU A 84 11.51 -4.43 -9.68
CA GLU A 84 12.10 -4.01 -8.41
C GLU A 84 12.47 -2.53 -8.45
N ARG A 85 12.05 -1.78 -7.44
CA ARG A 85 12.45 -0.39 -7.23
C ARG A 85 12.97 -0.20 -5.81
N ARG A 86 14.14 0.41 -5.69
CA ARG A 86 14.80 0.67 -4.41
C ARG A 86 14.72 2.16 -4.07
N PHE A 87 14.29 2.46 -2.85
CA PHE A 87 14.21 3.81 -2.30
C PHE A 87 15.14 3.89 -1.10
N ASP A 88 16.35 4.40 -1.34
CA ASP A 88 17.35 4.67 -0.30
C ASP A 88 17.35 6.17 0.08
N GLY A 89 18.25 6.53 1.00
CA GLY A 89 18.39 7.90 1.49
C GLY A 89 18.70 8.98 0.43
N SER A 90 19.03 8.59 -0.81
CA SER A 90 19.23 9.53 -1.93
C SER A 90 17.93 9.97 -2.61
N CYS A 91 16.82 9.26 -2.37
CA CYS A 91 15.51 9.65 -2.89
C CYS A 91 14.96 10.85 -2.10
N GLU A 92 14.79 12.02 -2.73
CA GLU A 92 14.29 13.22 -2.05
C GLU A 92 12.90 13.02 -1.43
N THR A 93 12.03 12.22 -2.06
CA THR A 93 10.65 12.03 -1.61
C THR A 93 10.49 10.92 -0.56
N TRP A 94 11.27 9.84 -0.67
CA TRP A 94 11.08 8.62 0.13
C TRP A 94 12.30 8.18 0.94
N GLY A 95 13.44 8.86 0.76
CA GLY A 95 14.70 8.43 1.35
C GLY A 95 14.75 8.54 2.87
N ALA A 96 14.02 9.48 3.45
CA ALA A 96 13.86 9.59 4.90
C ALA A 96 12.96 8.47 5.47
N LEU A 97 11.97 7.99 4.71
CA LEU A 97 10.93 7.10 5.20
C LEU A 97 11.51 5.77 5.71
N CYS A 98 12.51 5.21 5.02
CA CYS A 98 13.18 3.99 5.48
C CYS A 98 13.86 4.21 6.84
N GLY A 99 14.57 5.33 6.98
CA GLY A 99 15.27 5.70 8.23
C GLY A 99 14.30 5.93 9.39
N GLU A 100 13.21 6.66 9.15
CA GLU A 100 12.15 6.91 10.13
C GLU A 100 11.48 5.61 10.56
N PHE A 101 11.06 4.77 9.60
CA PHE A 101 10.45 3.48 9.87
C PHE A 101 11.35 2.58 10.72
N ARG A 102 12.64 2.50 10.35
CA ARG A 102 13.64 1.74 11.12
C ARG A 102 13.80 2.29 12.54
N THR A 103 13.91 3.60 12.68
CA THR A 103 14.06 4.27 13.99
C THR A 103 12.87 3.95 14.89
N HIS A 104 11.64 4.05 14.37
CA HIS A 104 10.45 3.68 15.13
C HIS A 104 10.43 2.21 15.54
N LEU A 105 10.82 1.27 14.69
CA LEU A 105 10.85 -0.16 15.07
C LEU A 105 11.99 -0.51 16.03
N GLN A 106 13.05 0.30 16.10
CA GLN A 106 14.15 0.12 17.06
C GLN A 106 13.81 0.70 18.44
N ASP A 107 13.04 1.78 18.50
CA ASP A 107 12.59 2.39 19.75
C ASP A 107 11.48 1.56 20.42
N ALA A 108 11.78 0.94 21.57
CA ALA A 108 10.84 0.21 22.40
C ALA A 108 9.63 1.05 22.85
N GLY A 109 9.82 2.35 22.99
CA GLY A 109 8.79 3.32 23.33
C GLY A 109 8.03 3.86 22.13
N SER A 110 8.22 3.32 20.91
CA SER A 110 7.56 3.88 19.75
C SER A 110 6.08 3.50 19.66
N PRO A 111 5.24 4.36 19.06
CA PRO A 111 3.83 4.06 18.82
C PRO A 111 3.64 2.80 17.96
N ILE A 112 4.52 2.60 16.97
CA ILE A 112 4.46 1.48 16.03
C ILE A 112 4.69 0.15 16.76
N ARG A 113 5.72 0.04 17.60
CA ARG A 113 6.00 -1.23 18.31
C ARG A 113 4.86 -1.60 19.25
N ARG A 114 4.32 -0.62 19.99
CA ARG A 114 3.16 -0.86 20.86
C ARG A 114 1.91 -1.27 20.06
N LEU A 115 1.68 -0.66 18.90
CA LEU A 115 0.59 -1.06 18.02
C LEU A 115 0.74 -2.51 17.54
N ILE A 116 1.93 -2.88 17.10
CA ILE A 116 2.23 -4.25 16.64
C ILE A 116 2.04 -5.24 17.79
N ALA A 117 2.59 -4.97 18.97
CA ALA A 117 2.40 -5.81 20.15
C ALA A 117 0.91 -5.95 20.50
N ALA A 118 0.16 -4.85 20.54
CA ALA A 118 -1.26 -4.86 20.90
C ALA A 118 -2.16 -5.53 19.84
N SER A 119 -1.82 -5.44 18.55
CA SER A 119 -2.65 -5.93 17.45
C SER A 119 -2.30 -7.35 17.01
N CYS A 120 -1.02 -7.72 17.17
CA CYS A 120 -0.45 -8.94 16.61
C CYS A 120 0.21 -9.84 17.67
N GLY A 121 0.38 -9.37 18.92
CA GLY A 121 1.07 -10.13 19.96
C GLY A 121 2.57 -10.32 19.69
N LEU A 122 3.16 -9.47 18.85
CA LEU A 122 4.58 -9.55 18.50
C LEU A 122 5.38 -8.46 19.21
N ASP A 123 6.36 -8.89 20.00
CA ASP A 123 7.42 -8.04 20.53
C ASP A 123 8.69 -8.22 19.67
N GLY A 124 9.57 -7.23 19.63
CA GLY A 124 10.87 -7.45 18.98
C GLY A 124 10.92 -7.36 17.46
N VAL A 125 9.82 -7.08 16.75
CA VAL A 125 9.77 -7.05 15.27
C VAL A 125 10.85 -6.15 14.68
N ARG A 126 11.73 -6.72 13.86
CA ARG A 126 12.77 -5.97 13.15
C ARG A 126 12.19 -5.35 11.88
N PRO A 127 12.78 -4.25 11.37
CA PRO A 127 12.37 -3.67 10.09
C PRO A 127 12.36 -4.67 8.92
N ASP A 128 13.32 -5.58 8.90
CA ASP A 128 13.43 -6.60 7.84
C ASP A 128 12.41 -7.75 8.01
N ASP A 129 11.70 -7.83 9.13
CA ASP A 129 10.63 -8.83 9.34
C ASP A 129 9.29 -8.37 8.77
N VAL A 130 9.17 -7.10 8.39
CA VAL A 130 7.92 -6.48 7.94
C VAL A 130 7.83 -6.54 6.41
N LEU A 131 6.70 -7.04 5.92
CA LEU A 131 6.34 -7.04 4.51
C LEU A 131 5.03 -6.30 4.31
N PHE A 132 5.08 -5.17 3.63
CA PHE A 132 3.90 -4.47 3.15
C PHE A 132 3.37 -5.17 1.91
N VAL A 133 2.06 -5.26 1.77
CA VAL A 133 1.40 -5.99 0.68
C VAL A 133 0.19 -5.21 0.19
N ASP A 134 0.06 -5.14 -1.13
CA ASP A 134 -1.08 -4.57 -1.86
C ASP A 134 -1.29 -5.32 -3.19
N LEU A 135 -2.54 -5.50 -3.63
CA LEU A 135 -2.89 -6.39 -4.75
C LEU A 135 -3.79 -5.69 -5.77
N GLU A 136 -3.62 -6.08 -7.04
CA GLU A 136 -4.61 -5.78 -8.08
C GLU A 136 -5.16 -7.06 -8.70
N THR A 137 -6.47 -7.04 -8.94
CA THR A 137 -7.23 -8.20 -9.42
C THR A 137 -8.18 -7.77 -10.53
N THR A 138 -8.62 -8.73 -11.35
CA THR A 138 -9.59 -8.49 -12.43
C THR A 138 -11.05 -8.46 -11.95
N GLY A 139 -11.28 -8.17 -10.66
CA GLY A 139 -12.61 -8.03 -10.08
C GLY A 139 -12.78 -8.79 -8.77
N LEU A 140 -14.03 -9.04 -8.38
CA LEU A 140 -14.35 -9.74 -7.14
C LEU A 140 -14.24 -11.26 -7.31
N ALA A 141 -13.84 -11.94 -6.23
CA ALA A 141 -13.85 -13.39 -5.99
C ALA A 141 -13.81 -14.31 -7.24
N GLY A 142 -12.68 -15.01 -7.43
CA GLY A 142 -12.55 -16.07 -8.44
C GLY A 142 -12.09 -15.61 -9.82
N THR A 143 -11.90 -14.30 -10.00
CA THR A 143 -11.21 -13.73 -11.16
C THR A 143 -9.69 -13.94 -11.07
N PRO A 144 -8.93 -13.77 -12.18
CA PRO A 144 -7.48 -13.80 -12.14
C PRO A 144 -6.86 -12.68 -11.27
N LEU A 145 -5.88 -13.06 -10.45
CA LEU A 145 -4.92 -12.17 -9.82
C LEU A 145 -3.82 -11.85 -10.83
N PHE A 146 -3.44 -10.58 -10.98
CA PHE A 146 -2.40 -10.20 -11.94
C PHE A 146 -1.26 -9.35 -11.39
N LEU A 147 -1.43 -8.74 -10.22
CA LEU A 147 -0.36 -7.97 -9.59
C LEU A 147 -0.38 -8.17 -8.08
N ILE A 148 0.76 -8.55 -7.53
CA ILE A 148 1.03 -8.46 -6.10
C ILE A 148 2.22 -7.54 -5.90
N GLY A 149 1.95 -6.38 -5.30
CA GLY A 149 2.97 -5.48 -4.80
C GLY A 149 3.40 -5.89 -3.41
N THR A 150 4.71 -5.90 -3.20
CA THR A 150 5.31 -6.07 -1.87
C THR A 150 6.34 -4.99 -1.61
N MET A 151 6.51 -4.61 -0.34
CA MET A 151 7.61 -3.74 0.05
C MET A 151 8.21 -4.18 1.38
N ALA A 152 9.54 -4.18 1.47
CA ALA A 152 10.27 -4.51 2.70
C ALA A 152 11.48 -3.59 2.90
N CYS A 153 11.97 -3.51 4.13
CA CYS A 153 13.26 -2.91 4.42
C CYS A 153 14.37 -3.92 4.10
N GLU A 154 15.31 -3.57 3.21
CA GLU A 154 16.46 -4.42 2.86
C GLU A 154 17.70 -3.57 2.62
N GLY A 155 18.78 -3.85 3.37
CA GLY A 155 20.04 -3.13 3.21
C GLY A 155 19.91 -1.62 3.44
N GLY A 156 18.99 -1.19 4.32
CA GLY A 156 18.76 0.23 4.63
C GLY A 156 17.94 1.00 3.59
N ALA A 157 17.31 0.30 2.63
CA ALA A 157 16.39 0.88 1.66
C ALA A 157 14.99 0.25 1.78
N LEU A 158 13.96 0.99 1.39
CA LEU A 158 12.66 0.39 1.09
C LEU A 158 12.73 -0.20 -0.32
N VAL A 159 12.45 -1.49 -0.44
CA VAL A 159 12.49 -2.21 -1.71
C VAL A 159 11.09 -2.63 -2.06
N VAL A 160 10.54 -2.03 -3.11
CA VAL A 160 9.26 -2.43 -3.68
C VAL A 160 9.52 -3.48 -4.74
N ARG A 161 8.84 -4.63 -4.63
CA ARG A 161 8.80 -5.67 -5.67
C ARG A 161 7.37 -5.90 -6.09
N GLN A 162 7.13 -5.78 -7.39
CA GLN A 162 5.84 -6.02 -8.01
C GLN A 162 5.94 -7.29 -8.84
N PHE A 163 5.18 -8.31 -8.45
CA PHE A 163 5.03 -9.55 -9.19
C PHE A 163 3.85 -9.40 -10.14
N PHE A 164 4.14 -9.22 -11.42
CA PHE A 164 3.15 -8.90 -12.45
C PHE A 164 2.99 -10.07 -13.43
N ALA A 165 1.74 -10.43 -13.71
CA ALA A 165 1.37 -11.38 -14.74
C ALA A 165 1.14 -10.62 -16.04
N ARG A 166 1.87 -10.95 -17.10
CA ARG A 166 1.71 -10.32 -18.43
C ARG A 166 0.54 -10.87 -19.22
N ASP A 167 0.11 -12.07 -18.85
CA ASP A 167 -1.10 -12.72 -19.32
C ASP A 167 -1.66 -13.65 -18.23
N TYR A 168 -2.85 -14.22 -18.45
CA TYR A 168 -3.52 -15.05 -17.45
C TYR A 168 -2.75 -16.32 -17.03
N SER A 169 -1.82 -16.80 -17.86
CA SER A 169 -1.02 -18.00 -17.54
C SER A 169 0.06 -17.73 -16.47
N GLU A 170 0.43 -16.47 -16.28
CA GLU A 170 1.48 -16.05 -15.33
C GLU A 170 0.97 -15.86 -13.88
N GLU A 171 -0.33 -16.05 -13.61
CA GLU A 171 -0.91 -15.96 -12.26
C GLU A 171 -0.21 -16.89 -11.26
N ARG A 172 0.06 -18.15 -11.65
CA ARG A 172 0.74 -19.12 -10.78
C ARG A 172 2.13 -18.62 -10.35
N PRO A 173 3.03 -18.24 -11.27
CA PRO A 173 4.30 -17.60 -10.91
C PRO A 173 4.15 -16.40 -9.98
N VAL A 174 3.19 -15.50 -10.23
CA VAL A 174 2.96 -14.32 -9.38
C VAL A 174 2.66 -14.72 -7.93
N ILE A 175 1.72 -15.65 -7.74
CA ILE A 175 1.33 -16.12 -6.41
C ILE A 175 2.48 -16.89 -5.75
N ALA A 176 3.25 -17.68 -6.51
CA ALA A 176 4.38 -18.44 -5.98
C ALA A 176 5.50 -17.54 -5.46
N HIS A 177 5.88 -16.50 -6.21
CA HIS A 177 6.91 -15.54 -5.75
C HIS A 177 6.43 -14.73 -4.55
N PHE A 178 5.14 -14.38 -4.49
CA PHE A 178 4.58 -13.77 -3.29
C PHE A 178 4.62 -14.72 -2.07
N ALA A 179 4.24 -16.00 -2.24
CA ALA A 179 4.29 -16.98 -1.16
C ALA A 179 5.72 -17.17 -0.61
N GLU A 180 6.72 -17.19 -1.50
CA GLU A 180 8.14 -17.21 -1.11
C GLU A 180 8.52 -15.95 -0.32
N ALA A 181 8.17 -14.77 -0.85
CA ALA A 181 8.46 -13.49 -0.21
C ALA A 181 7.80 -13.34 1.18
N ALA A 182 6.55 -13.79 1.32
CA ALA A 182 5.79 -13.75 2.56
C ALA A 182 6.30 -14.78 3.58
N GLY A 183 6.71 -15.98 3.13
CA GLY A 183 7.22 -17.05 3.99
C GLY A 183 8.52 -16.69 4.75
N GLY A 184 9.28 -15.71 4.26
CA GLY A 184 10.48 -15.22 4.91
C GLY A 184 10.26 -14.10 5.94
N ARG A 185 9.01 -13.74 6.27
CA ARG A 185 8.68 -12.51 7.01
C ARG A 185 7.79 -12.81 8.22
N GLY A 186 8.01 -12.07 9.32
CA GLY A 186 7.29 -12.26 10.58
C GLY A 186 5.98 -11.47 10.68
N LEU A 187 5.85 -10.39 9.91
CA LEU A 187 4.68 -9.50 9.94
C LEU A 187 4.30 -9.05 8.53
N LEU A 188 3.06 -9.35 8.12
CA LEU A 188 2.41 -8.72 6.99
C LEU A 188 1.71 -7.42 7.42
N VAL A 189 1.84 -6.39 6.59
CA VAL A 189 1.10 -5.13 6.75
C VAL A 189 0.33 -4.86 5.46
N SER A 190 -0.97 -4.62 5.57
CA SER A 190 -1.80 -4.27 4.41
C SER A 190 -2.85 -3.23 4.79
N PHE A 191 -3.64 -2.79 3.81
CA PHE A 191 -4.81 -1.95 4.05
C PHE A 191 -6.08 -2.68 3.62
N ASN A 192 -6.91 -3.07 4.58
CA ASN A 192 -8.09 -3.92 4.36
C ASN A 192 -7.77 -5.37 3.88
N GLY A 193 -6.50 -5.70 3.64
CA GLY A 193 -6.12 -7.01 3.11
C GLY A 193 -6.36 -8.21 4.03
N LYS A 194 -6.61 -8.04 5.33
CA LYS A 194 -6.98 -9.16 6.20
C LYS A 194 -8.37 -9.71 5.85
N SER A 195 -9.26 -8.83 5.39
CA SER A 195 -10.63 -9.17 5.02
C SER A 195 -10.80 -9.48 3.53
N PHE A 196 -9.86 -9.05 2.68
CA PHE A 196 -10.00 -9.12 1.22
C PHE A 196 -8.81 -9.83 0.57
N ASP A 197 -7.65 -9.20 0.56
CA ASP A 197 -6.48 -9.63 -0.21
C ASP A 197 -5.99 -11.03 0.16
N LEU A 198 -5.70 -11.27 1.44
CA LEU A 198 -5.11 -12.53 1.88
C LEU A 198 -6.08 -13.72 1.70
N PRO A 199 -7.38 -13.60 2.06
CA PRO A 199 -8.37 -14.61 1.68
C PRO A 199 -8.44 -14.86 0.17
N TYR A 200 -8.35 -13.82 -0.66
CA TYR A 200 -8.39 -13.95 -2.11
C TYR A 200 -7.16 -14.71 -2.63
N VAL A 201 -5.95 -14.35 -2.21
CA VAL A 201 -4.70 -15.06 -2.57
C VAL A 201 -4.79 -16.52 -2.20
N ARG A 202 -5.32 -16.86 -1.02
CA ARG A 202 -5.46 -18.26 -0.59
C ARG A 202 -6.34 -19.08 -1.52
N VAL A 203 -7.48 -18.53 -1.95
CA VAL A 203 -8.38 -19.19 -2.90
C VAL A 203 -7.67 -19.38 -4.24
N ARG A 204 -6.99 -18.35 -4.76
CA ARG A 204 -6.27 -18.45 -6.04
C ARG A 204 -5.09 -19.41 -5.95
N ALA A 205 -4.29 -19.34 -4.89
CA ALA A 205 -3.17 -20.23 -4.63
C ALA A 205 -3.60 -21.71 -4.62
N ALA A 206 -4.72 -22.02 -3.95
CA ALA A 206 -5.29 -23.36 -3.97
C ALA A 206 -5.72 -23.77 -5.39
N ALA A 207 -6.40 -22.89 -6.14
CA ALA A 207 -6.84 -23.15 -7.50
C ALA A 207 -5.66 -23.41 -8.47
N VAL A 208 -4.54 -22.72 -8.28
CA VAL A 208 -3.33 -22.90 -9.10
C VAL A 208 -2.31 -23.85 -8.45
N GLY A 209 -2.64 -24.56 -7.38
CA GLY A 209 -1.76 -25.55 -6.74
C GLY A 209 -0.45 -24.97 -6.19
N VAL A 210 -0.45 -23.70 -5.74
CA VAL A 210 0.67 -23.08 -5.05
C VAL A 210 0.50 -23.26 -3.54
N PRO A 211 1.45 -23.92 -2.84
CA PRO A 211 1.43 -24.00 -1.39
C PRO A 211 1.56 -22.59 -0.79
N PHE A 212 0.65 -22.25 0.12
CA PHE A 212 0.71 -21.01 0.89
C PHE A 212 0.80 -21.38 2.37
N ALA A 213 1.98 -21.21 2.96
CA ALA A 213 2.34 -21.60 4.32
C ALA A 213 1.54 -20.78 5.38
N PRO A 214 1.72 -20.99 6.69
CA PRO A 214 0.88 -20.29 7.67
C PRO A 214 1.17 -18.77 7.65
N ASP A 215 0.14 -17.96 7.47
CA ASP A 215 -0.23 -16.94 8.47
C ASP A 215 0.93 -16.22 9.14
N PRO A 216 1.75 -15.38 8.48
CA PRO A 216 2.49 -14.39 9.23
C PRO A 216 1.49 -13.59 10.07
N ALA A 217 1.95 -13.03 11.20
CA ALA A 217 1.10 -12.09 11.90
C ALA A 217 0.69 -10.98 10.93
N HIS A 218 -0.54 -10.47 11.05
CA HIS A 218 -1.09 -9.55 10.06
C HIS A 218 -1.65 -8.30 10.73
N LEU A 219 -0.99 -7.17 10.48
CA LEU A 219 -1.44 -5.84 10.86
C LEU A 219 -2.21 -5.20 9.70
N ASP A 220 -3.53 -5.08 9.85
CA ASP A 220 -4.37 -4.40 8.88
C ASP A 220 -4.58 -2.93 9.30
N LEU A 221 -3.98 -2.02 8.54
CA LEU A 221 -3.97 -0.59 8.85
C LEU A 221 -5.35 0.06 8.74
N LEU A 222 -6.33 -0.52 8.02
CA LEU A 222 -7.67 0.05 7.94
C LEU A 222 -8.32 0.11 9.34
N HIS A 223 -8.16 -0.93 10.14
CA HIS A 223 -8.72 -0.99 11.49
C HIS A 223 -8.06 0.02 12.42
N VAL A 224 -6.73 0.15 12.31
CA VAL A 224 -5.94 1.13 13.07
C VAL A 224 -6.37 2.56 12.71
N CYS A 225 -6.40 2.87 11.41
CA CYS A 225 -6.78 4.18 10.91
C CYS A 225 -8.21 4.54 11.31
N ARG A 226 -9.16 3.60 11.24
CA ARG A 226 -10.55 3.83 11.70
C ARG A 226 -10.62 4.10 13.19
N ARG A 227 -9.85 3.40 14.02
CA ARG A 227 -9.84 3.64 15.47
C ARG A 227 -9.37 5.05 15.81
N ILE A 228 -8.41 5.58 15.05
CA ILE A 228 -7.79 6.88 15.33
C ILE A 228 -8.55 8.03 14.66
N TRP A 229 -9.02 7.82 13.43
CA TRP A 229 -9.41 8.93 12.54
C TRP A 229 -10.86 8.92 12.05
N ARG A 230 -11.69 7.92 12.39
CA ARG A 230 -13.07 7.83 11.87
C ARG A 230 -13.96 9.03 12.20
N ASP A 231 -13.71 9.69 13.33
CA ASP A 231 -14.53 10.81 13.82
C ASP A 231 -14.00 12.17 13.38
N VAL A 232 -12.82 12.22 12.73
CA VAL A 232 -12.16 13.46 12.30
C VAL A 232 -11.97 13.55 10.80
N LEU A 233 -11.99 12.43 10.08
CA LEU A 233 -11.89 12.39 8.62
C LEU A 233 -13.25 12.07 7.98
N PRO A 234 -13.50 12.54 6.74
CA PRO A 234 -14.76 12.23 6.04
C PRO A 234 -14.91 10.73 5.75
N ASN A 235 -13.80 10.02 5.59
CA ASN A 235 -13.72 8.56 5.54
C ASN A 235 -12.27 8.12 5.76
N CYS A 236 -12.07 6.83 6.03
CA CYS A 236 -10.74 6.21 6.13
C CYS A 236 -10.43 5.38 4.87
N ARG A 237 -10.70 5.90 3.66
CA ARG A 237 -10.16 5.31 2.43
C ARG A 237 -8.70 5.72 2.29
N LEU A 238 -7.86 4.88 1.69
CA LEU A 238 -6.42 5.10 1.59
C LEU A 238 -6.07 6.45 0.95
N GLN A 239 -6.71 6.80 -0.18
CA GLN A 239 -6.57 8.12 -0.82
C GLN A 239 -6.92 9.31 0.11
N THR A 240 -7.88 9.15 1.02
CA THR A 240 -8.23 10.21 1.98
C THR A 240 -7.15 10.33 3.05
N LEU A 241 -6.62 9.21 3.53
CA LEU A 241 -5.52 9.17 4.49
C LEU A 241 -4.22 9.73 3.89
N GLU A 242 -3.91 9.38 2.65
CA GLU A 242 -2.77 9.92 1.91
C GLU A 242 -2.83 11.45 1.84
N ARG A 243 -3.99 12.00 1.44
CA ARG A 243 -4.17 13.46 1.37
C ARG A 243 -4.14 14.14 2.72
N ARG A 244 -4.86 13.61 3.71
CA ARG A 244 -5.11 14.30 4.99
C ARG A 244 -4.02 14.05 6.03
N ILE A 245 -3.36 12.90 5.99
CA ILE A 245 -2.35 12.49 6.96
C ILE A 245 -0.95 12.57 6.34
N CYS A 246 -0.77 12.09 5.11
CA CYS A 246 0.52 12.08 4.44
C CYS A 246 0.83 13.40 3.71
N GLY A 247 -0.21 14.22 3.43
CA GLY A 247 -0.07 15.51 2.76
C GLY A 247 0.21 15.41 1.26
N ARG A 248 -0.10 14.26 0.63
CA ARG A 248 0.11 14.03 -0.81
C ARG A 248 -1.19 14.06 -1.60
N VAL A 249 -1.10 14.54 -2.83
CA VAL A 249 -2.18 14.48 -3.82
C VAL A 249 -1.66 13.80 -5.07
N ARG A 250 -2.31 12.71 -5.49
CA ARG A 250 -1.98 12.03 -6.76
C ARG A 250 -2.44 12.87 -7.94
N THR A 251 -1.56 13.08 -8.91
CA THR A 251 -1.84 13.87 -10.13
C THR A 251 -2.24 13.02 -11.34
N ALA A 252 -1.96 11.72 -11.33
CA ALA A 252 -2.24 10.80 -12.45
C ALA A 252 -2.60 9.40 -11.94
N ASP A 253 -3.71 9.28 -11.20
CA ASP A 253 -4.16 8.01 -10.63
C ASP A 253 -5.23 7.34 -11.52
N ILE A 254 -5.14 6.02 -11.68
CA ILE A 254 -6.22 5.23 -12.27
C ILE A 254 -7.29 4.95 -11.20
N PRO A 255 -8.59 5.17 -11.46
CA PRO A 255 -9.63 4.76 -10.53
C PRO A 255 -9.57 3.24 -10.32
N GLY A 256 -9.59 2.76 -9.07
CA GLY A 256 -9.55 1.32 -8.77
C GLY A 256 -10.64 0.49 -9.48
N SER A 257 -11.77 1.12 -9.83
CA SER A 257 -12.84 0.47 -10.60
C SER A 257 -12.49 0.23 -12.08
N GLU A 258 -11.52 0.95 -12.63
CA GLU A 258 -11.07 0.83 -14.03
C GLU A 258 -9.91 -0.17 -14.19
N ILE A 259 -9.20 -0.51 -13.09
CA ILE A 259 -8.04 -1.40 -13.10
C ILE A 259 -8.32 -2.78 -13.76
N PRO A 260 -9.45 -3.46 -13.49
CA PRO A 260 -9.75 -4.75 -14.14
C PRO A 260 -9.82 -4.66 -15.67
N GLU A 261 -10.53 -3.65 -16.19
CA GLU A 261 -10.72 -3.48 -17.63
C GLU A 261 -9.41 -3.10 -18.31
N ALA A 262 -8.59 -2.26 -17.67
CA ALA A 262 -7.27 -1.91 -18.16
C ALA A 262 -6.38 -3.16 -18.35
N TYR A 263 -6.42 -4.11 -17.40
CA TYR A 263 -5.67 -5.36 -17.53
C TYR A 263 -6.19 -6.24 -18.67
N HIS A 264 -7.51 -6.37 -18.81
CA HIS A 264 -8.10 -7.13 -19.93
C HIS A 264 -7.74 -6.54 -21.29
N GLU A 265 -7.73 -5.20 -21.42
CA GLU A 265 -7.27 -4.49 -22.61
C GLU A 265 -5.79 -4.78 -22.90
N TYR A 266 -4.94 -4.73 -21.87
CA TYR A 266 -3.51 -5.03 -21.98
C TYR A 266 -3.27 -6.46 -22.49
N VAL A 267 -3.90 -7.47 -21.89
CA VAL A 267 -3.73 -8.86 -22.35
C VAL A 267 -4.22 -9.06 -23.78
N ARG A 268 -5.28 -8.34 -24.19
CA ARG A 268 -5.85 -8.43 -25.55
C ARG A 268 -5.00 -7.73 -26.61
N THR A 269 -4.37 -6.61 -26.27
CA THR A 269 -3.71 -5.72 -27.25
C THR A 269 -2.20 -5.71 -27.15
N GLY A 270 -1.65 -6.14 -26.01
CA GLY A 270 -0.26 -5.94 -25.62
C GLY A 270 0.09 -4.50 -25.24
N ASN A 271 -0.87 -3.56 -25.23
CA ASN A 271 -0.59 -2.14 -24.96
C ASN A 271 -0.53 -1.87 -23.45
N ALA A 272 0.66 -1.61 -22.94
CA ALA A 272 0.94 -1.46 -21.52
C ALA A 272 0.64 -0.07 -20.95
N LEU A 273 0.13 0.88 -21.74
CA LEU A 273 0.00 2.27 -21.31
C LEU A 273 -0.78 2.45 -20.00
N GLU A 274 -1.95 1.81 -19.86
CA GLU A 274 -2.73 1.88 -18.62
C GLU A 274 -2.10 1.03 -17.50
N MET A 275 -1.33 -0.01 -17.84
CA MET A 275 -0.58 -0.79 -16.85
C MET A 275 0.53 0.02 -16.19
N LEU A 276 1.07 1.05 -16.85
CA LEU A 276 2.01 1.97 -16.20
C LEU A 276 1.34 2.72 -15.04
N ASP A 277 0.10 3.17 -15.23
CA ASP A 277 -0.69 3.84 -14.17
C ASP A 277 -1.05 2.84 -13.05
N VAL A 278 -1.42 1.59 -13.38
CA VAL A 278 -1.73 0.54 -12.38
C VAL A 278 -0.50 0.17 -11.54
N LEU A 279 0.66 -0.02 -12.17
CA LEU A 279 1.90 -0.32 -11.46
C LEU A 279 2.31 0.84 -10.54
N GLU A 280 2.12 2.07 -11.00
CA GLU A 280 2.41 3.25 -10.18
C GLU A 280 1.42 3.41 -9.01
N HIS A 281 0.14 3.10 -9.22
CA HIS A 281 -0.89 3.07 -8.16
C HIS A 281 -0.50 2.11 -7.03
N ASN A 282 -0.31 0.84 -7.36
CA ASN A 282 0.06 -0.21 -6.40
C ASN A 282 1.37 0.13 -5.65
N ARG A 283 2.35 0.74 -6.34
CA ARG A 283 3.59 1.21 -5.72
C ARG A 283 3.35 2.34 -4.70
N GLN A 284 2.51 3.31 -5.06
CA GLN A 284 2.16 4.42 -4.17
C GLN A 284 1.37 3.95 -2.95
N ASP A 285 0.46 2.99 -3.12
CA ASP A 285 -0.31 2.38 -2.04
C ASP A 285 0.62 1.76 -0.99
N LEU A 286 1.59 0.93 -1.41
CA LEU A 286 2.61 0.34 -0.53
C LEU A 286 3.40 1.39 0.26
N LEU A 287 3.86 2.45 -0.41
CA LEU A 287 4.62 3.52 0.25
C LEU A 287 3.76 4.30 1.25
N THR A 288 2.50 4.54 0.91
CA THR A 288 1.53 5.15 1.81
C THR A 288 1.30 4.28 3.05
N LEU A 289 1.34 2.94 2.96
CA LEU A 289 1.23 2.09 4.16
C LEU A 289 2.38 2.32 5.15
N ALA A 290 3.63 2.32 4.67
CA ALA A 290 4.79 2.54 5.53
C ALA A 290 4.77 3.92 6.17
N GLU A 291 4.41 4.95 5.41
CA GLU A 291 4.32 6.29 5.96
C GLU A 291 3.16 6.48 6.94
N LEU A 292 2.01 5.84 6.69
CA LEU A 292 0.92 5.86 7.66
C LEU A 292 1.37 5.28 9.00
N MET A 293 2.17 4.20 8.99
CA MET A 293 2.74 3.66 10.22
C MET A 293 3.64 4.66 10.94
N VAL A 294 4.52 5.36 10.22
CA VAL A 294 5.41 6.39 10.78
C VAL A 294 4.61 7.59 11.33
N ARG A 295 3.51 7.95 10.67
CA ARG A 295 2.65 9.08 11.07
C ARG A 295 1.60 8.74 12.13
N LEU A 296 1.60 7.52 12.66
CA LEU A 296 0.68 7.15 13.73
C LEU A 296 0.94 8.03 14.97
N PRO A 297 -0.10 8.61 15.57
CA PRO A 297 0.06 9.36 16.82
C PRO A 297 0.57 8.43 17.93
N PRO A 298 1.28 8.97 18.93
CA PRO A 298 1.60 8.21 20.12
C PRO A 298 0.31 7.72 20.80
N PRO A 299 0.33 6.51 21.39
CA PRO A 299 -0.80 6.05 22.17
C PRO A 299 -1.04 7.01 23.32
N GLU A 300 -2.31 7.22 23.64
CA GLU A 300 -2.71 8.04 24.78
C GLU A 300 -2.14 7.39 26.05
N ALA A 301 -1.51 8.20 26.91
CA ALA A 301 -1.22 7.78 28.26
C ALA A 301 -2.58 7.58 28.95
N GLY A 302 -2.97 6.32 29.11
CA GLY A 302 -4.16 5.95 29.88
C GLY A 302 -4.01 6.31 31.35
#